data_AF-A0A857V7K7-F1
#
_entry.id   AF-A0A857V7K7-F1
#
_cell.length_a   1.000
_cell.length_b   1.000
_cell.length_c   1.000
_cell.angle_alpha   90.00
_cell.angle_beta   90.00
_cell.angle_gamma   90.00
#
_symmetry.space_group_name_H-M   'P 1'
#
loop_
_entity.id
_entity.type
_entity.pdbx_description
1 polymer ?
#
loop_
_entity_poly.entity_id
_entity_poly.type
_entity_poly.pdbx_seq_one_letter_code
_entity_poly.pdbx_strand_id
1 'polypeptide(L)'
;MTILYHPIITSDKINLATLKKYSRDEVDTGFKWIDGRPIYRKVVQGTVDLLGGENRGKLEHGIIGLTAKFDIVNISGEIVLGGTIENSGTKQTLPHIEGNHRAGIASVTPTNIEIAGTYPWRSCGVSIVIEYTK
;
A
#
# COMPACT_ATOMS: atom_id res chain seq x y z
N MET A 1 16.16 -21.16 -43.33
CA MET A 1 14.82 -20.92 -42.75
C MET A 1 14.82 -21.49 -41.35
N THR A 2 14.89 -20.65 -40.32
CA THR A 2 14.98 -21.08 -38.92
C THR A 2 13.58 -21.07 -38.31
N ILE A 3 13.13 -22.21 -37.81
CA ILE A 3 11.83 -22.35 -37.14
C ILE A 3 12.04 -22.02 -35.65
N LEU A 4 11.38 -20.99 -35.14
CA LEU A 4 11.36 -20.68 -33.71
C LEU A 4 10.28 -21.53 -33.02
N TYR A 5 10.71 -22.43 -32.15
CA TYR A 5 9.83 -23.19 -31.27
C TYR A 5 9.33 -22.30 -30.14
N HIS A 6 8.01 -22.16 -30.00
CA HIS A 6 7.39 -21.48 -28.87
C HIS A 6 6.88 -22.54 -27.90
N PRO A 7 7.47 -22.68 -26.70
CA PRO A 7 7.02 -23.67 -25.74
C PRO A 7 5.58 -23.34 -25.27
N ILE A 8 4.71 -24.34 -25.31
CA ILE A 8 3.38 -24.27 -24.69
C ILE A 8 3.58 -24.49 -23.18
N ILE A 9 3.29 -23.48 -22.37
CA ILE A 9 3.30 -23.60 -20.91
C ILE A 9 1.94 -24.15 -20.47
N THR A 10 1.96 -25.29 -19.80
CA THR A 10 0.77 -25.94 -19.25
C THR A 10 0.43 -25.36 -17.87
N SER A 11 -0.85 -25.34 -17.49
CA SER A 11 -1.34 -24.62 -16.29
C SER A 11 -0.78 -25.16 -14.97
N ASP A 12 -0.39 -26.43 -14.93
CA ASP A 12 0.35 -27.09 -13.85
C ASP A 12 1.76 -26.50 -13.63
N LYS A 13 2.31 -25.78 -14.61
CA LYS A 13 3.55 -25.01 -14.48
C LYS A 13 3.34 -23.55 -14.08
N ILE A 14 2.09 -23.10 -13.98
CA ILE A 14 1.74 -21.77 -13.48
C ILE A 14 1.45 -21.91 -11.99
N ASN A 15 2.39 -21.46 -11.16
CA ASN A 15 2.13 -21.35 -9.73
C ASN A 15 1.25 -20.12 -9.47
N LEU A 16 -0.07 -20.32 -9.35
CA LEU A 16 -1.01 -19.23 -9.04
C LEU A 16 -0.73 -18.58 -7.68
N ALA A 17 0.05 -19.20 -6.79
CA ALA A 17 0.51 -18.57 -5.55
C ALA A 17 1.47 -17.38 -5.80
N THR A 18 2.04 -17.25 -7.01
CA THR A 18 2.85 -16.09 -7.41
C THR A 18 2.03 -15.00 -8.11
N LEU A 19 0.71 -15.18 -8.31
CA LEU A 19 -0.15 -14.08 -8.72
C LEU A 19 -0.22 -13.04 -7.60
N LYS A 20 -0.42 -11.76 -7.94
CA LYS A 20 -0.52 -10.69 -6.95
C LYS A 20 -1.65 -10.99 -5.96
N LYS A 21 -1.30 -11.55 -4.80
CA LYS A 21 -2.22 -11.76 -3.70
C LYS A 21 -2.29 -10.47 -2.88
N TYR A 22 -3.51 -9.95 -2.73
CA TYR A 22 -3.83 -8.88 -1.80
C TYR A 22 -4.25 -9.53 -0.48
N SER A 23 -3.48 -9.27 0.59
CA SER A 23 -3.69 -9.87 1.90
C SER A 23 -3.37 -8.87 3.01
N ARG A 24 -4.03 -9.01 4.16
CA ARG A 24 -3.65 -8.32 5.40
C ARG A 24 -2.41 -8.94 6.06
N ASP A 25 -2.04 -10.15 5.65
CA ASP A 25 -0.76 -10.75 6.00
C ASP A 25 0.34 -10.31 5.03
N GLU A 26 1.60 -10.43 5.46
CA GLU A 26 2.74 -10.20 4.57
C GLU A 26 2.83 -11.31 3.51
N VAL A 27 2.96 -10.91 2.25
CA VAL A 27 3.09 -11.81 1.09
C VAL A 27 4.43 -11.56 0.43
N ASP A 28 5.28 -12.59 0.35
CA ASP A 28 6.48 -12.55 -0.51
C ASP A 28 6.03 -12.44 -1.98
N THR A 29 6.55 -11.45 -2.70
CA THR A 29 6.18 -11.21 -4.10
C THR A 29 6.94 -12.10 -5.09
N GLY A 30 8.00 -12.78 -4.64
CA GLY A 30 8.95 -13.51 -5.50
C GLY A 30 9.96 -12.62 -6.22
N PHE A 31 9.86 -11.29 -6.07
CA PHE A 31 10.80 -10.32 -6.63
C PHE A 31 11.82 -9.87 -5.58
N LYS A 32 12.94 -9.34 -6.06
CA LYS A 32 14.01 -8.80 -5.24
C LYS A 32 14.22 -7.32 -5.52
N TRP A 33 14.60 -6.58 -4.49
CA TRP A 33 15.08 -5.21 -4.62
C TRP A 33 16.46 -5.18 -5.30
N ILE A 34 16.93 -3.99 -5.68
CA ILE A 34 18.19 -3.81 -6.41
C ILE A 34 19.43 -4.35 -5.66
N ASP A 35 19.34 -4.54 -4.35
CA ASP A 35 20.38 -5.11 -3.50
C ASP A 35 20.16 -6.59 -3.13
N GLY A 36 19.18 -7.24 -3.76
CA GLY A 36 18.90 -8.66 -3.62
C GLY A 36 17.98 -9.05 -2.46
N ARG A 37 17.52 -8.10 -1.64
CA ARG A 37 16.56 -8.38 -0.57
C ARG A 37 15.17 -8.73 -1.11
N PRO A 38 14.39 -9.62 -0.47
CA PRO A 38 13.03 -9.95 -0.91
C PRO A 38 12.09 -8.75 -0.81
N ILE A 39 11.20 -8.62 -1.79
CA ILE A 39 10.11 -7.63 -1.76
C ILE A 39 8.85 -8.31 -1.24
N TYR A 40 8.27 -7.75 -0.18
CA TYR A 40 7.02 -8.16 0.42
C TYR A 40 5.89 -7.20 0.05
N ARG A 41 4.65 -7.70 -0.01
CA ARG A 41 3.42 -6.91 -0.18
C ARG A 41 2.51 -7.09 1.04
N LYS A 42 1.84 -6.03 1.46
CA LYS A 42 0.77 -6.07 2.47
C LYS A 42 -0.34 -5.08 2.12
N VAL A 43 -1.58 -5.42 2.44
CA VAL A 43 -2.72 -4.50 2.44
C VAL A 43 -2.95 -4.01 3.87
N VAL A 44 -2.85 -2.71 4.06
CA VAL A 44 -3.10 -2.02 5.33
C VAL A 44 -4.40 -1.26 5.21
N GLN A 45 -5.35 -1.56 6.08
CA GLN A 45 -6.66 -0.93 6.12
C GLN A 45 -6.98 -0.45 7.52
N GLY A 46 -7.65 0.69 7.62
CA GLY A 46 -8.12 1.20 8.89
C GLY A 46 -8.70 2.59 8.75
N THR A 47 -8.68 3.31 9.87
CA THR A 47 -9.14 4.69 9.96
C THR A 47 -8.02 5.53 10.54
N VAL A 48 -7.84 6.74 10.02
CA VAL A 48 -6.91 7.74 10.54
C VAL A 48 -7.66 9.03 10.84
N ASP A 49 -7.35 9.66 11.96
CA ASP A 49 -7.90 10.98 12.28
C ASP A 49 -6.94 12.08 11.79
N LEU A 50 -7.37 12.83 10.77
CA LEU A 50 -6.66 14.00 10.26
C LEU A 50 -7.04 15.23 11.10
N LEU A 51 -6.53 15.27 12.32
CA LEU A 51 -6.76 16.32 13.32
C LEU A 51 -5.43 16.90 13.83
N GLY A 52 -5.49 18.08 14.46
CA GLY A 52 -4.30 18.76 15.01
C GLY A 52 -3.46 19.47 13.94
N GLY A 53 -2.29 20.00 14.34
CA GLY A 53 -1.46 20.94 13.55
C GLY A 53 -1.37 20.62 12.04
N GLU A 54 -0.63 19.58 11.66
CA GLU A 54 -0.42 19.21 10.25
C GLU A 54 -1.56 18.34 9.66
N ASN A 55 -2.70 18.22 10.35
CA ASN A 55 -3.76 17.25 10.07
C ASN A 55 -3.19 15.85 9.75
N ARG A 56 -2.33 15.35 10.64
CA ARG A 56 -1.53 14.14 10.43
C ARG A 56 -2.04 12.99 11.32
N GLY A 57 -2.50 11.92 10.68
CA GLY A 57 -2.94 10.69 11.33
C GLY A 57 -1.93 9.54 11.13
N LYS A 58 -1.93 8.59 12.07
CA LYS A 58 -1.06 7.40 12.04
C LYS A 58 -1.88 6.13 11.86
N LEU A 59 -1.51 5.29 10.91
CA LEU A 59 -2.09 3.98 10.66
C LEU A 59 -1.03 2.91 10.96
N GLU A 60 -1.24 2.10 11.98
CA GLU A 60 -0.35 0.97 12.26
C GLU A 60 -0.39 -0.04 11.12
N HIS A 61 0.78 -0.38 10.55
CA HIS A 61 0.84 -1.28 9.41
C HIS A 61 1.04 -2.76 9.79
N GLY A 62 1.40 -3.06 11.05
CA GLY A 62 1.55 -4.45 11.53
C GLY A 62 2.56 -5.30 10.73
N ILE A 63 3.69 -4.71 10.33
CA ILE A 63 4.77 -5.41 9.63
C ILE A 63 5.79 -5.79 10.70
N ILE A 64 6.11 -7.08 10.80
CA ILE A 64 6.95 -7.58 11.89
C ILE A 64 8.43 -7.43 11.50
N GLY A 65 9.24 -6.82 12.37
CA GLY A 65 10.68 -6.70 12.15
C GLY A 65 11.09 -5.71 11.05
N LEU A 66 10.24 -4.73 10.71
CA LEU A 66 10.63 -3.61 9.87
C LEU A 66 11.65 -2.75 10.63
N THR A 67 12.85 -2.58 10.08
CA THR A 67 13.92 -1.76 10.69
C THR A 67 14.09 -0.45 9.92
N ALA A 68 14.95 0.45 10.39
CA ALA A 68 15.28 1.68 9.66
C ALA A 68 15.96 1.46 8.28
N LYS A 69 16.33 0.21 7.94
CA LYS A 69 16.95 -0.16 6.65
C LYS A 69 15.92 -0.48 5.55
N PHE A 70 14.62 -0.35 5.82
CA PHE A 70 13.59 -0.68 4.85
C PHE A 70 13.57 0.30 3.66
N ASP A 71 13.09 -0.17 2.52
CA ASP A 71 12.75 0.70 1.37
C ASP A 71 11.29 0.46 0.98
N ILE A 72 10.60 1.54 0.61
CA ILE A 72 9.29 1.48 -0.03
C ILE A 72 9.52 1.26 -1.52
N VAL A 73 9.04 0.12 -2.04
CA VAL A 73 9.16 -0.23 -3.46
C VAL A 73 7.99 0.33 -4.25
N ASN A 74 6.78 0.20 -3.71
CA ASN A 74 5.56 0.73 -4.30
C ASN A 74 4.54 0.99 -3.20
N ILE A 75 3.73 2.04 -3.35
CA ILE A 75 2.64 2.33 -2.42
C ILE A 75 1.49 3.00 -3.16
N SER A 76 0.29 2.50 -2.96
CA SER A 76 -0.93 2.99 -3.61
C SER A 76 -2.14 2.73 -2.72
N GLY A 77 -3.22 3.46 -2.91
CA GLY A 77 -4.41 3.22 -2.12
C GLY A 77 -5.57 4.15 -2.43
N GLU A 78 -6.54 4.10 -1.54
CA GLU A 78 -7.73 4.92 -1.52
C GLU A 78 -7.95 5.51 -0.13
N ILE A 79 -8.66 6.63 -0.10
CA ILE A 79 -9.12 7.29 1.13
C ILE A 79 -10.61 7.62 1.00
N VAL A 80 -11.31 7.53 2.12
CA VAL A 80 -12.66 8.05 2.30
C VAL A 80 -12.56 9.19 3.31
N LEU A 81 -12.78 10.42 2.84
CA LEU A 81 -12.71 11.62 3.67
C LEU A 81 -13.94 11.71 4.58
N GLY A 82 -13.75 11.80 5.90
CA GLY A 82 -14.85 11.94 6.86
C GLY A 82 -15.74 10.69 7.02
N GLY A 83 -15.21 9.49 6.79
CA GLY A 83 -15.96 8.24 6.83
C GLY A 83 -15.07 6.99 6.94
N THR A 84 -15.60 5.82 6.58
CA THR A 84 -14.89 4.53 6.61
C THR A 84 -14.86 3.87 5.23
N ILE A 85 -13.91 2.96 5.01
CA ILE A 85 -13.78 2.22 3.74
C ILE A 85 -15.02 1.38 3.40
N GLU A 86 -15.67 0.80 4.41
CA GLU A 86 -16.80 -0.14 4.24
C GLU A 86 -18.14 0.58 4.02
N ASN A 87 -18.25 1.87 4.33
CA ASN A 87 -19.51 2.61 4.30
C ASN A 87 -19.35 3.96 3.59
N SER A 88 -19.02 3.92 2.30
CA SER A 88 -18.95 5.14 1.48
C SER A 88 -19.37 4.89 0.03
N GLY A 89 -20.17 5.82 -0.52
CA GLY A 89 -20.53 5.86 -1.94
C GLY A 89 -19.45 6.47 -2.83
N THR A 90 -18.39 7.03 -2.26
CA THR A 90 -17.25 7.59 -3.01
C THR A 90 -15.95 7.33 -2.28
N LYS A 91 -14.94 6.87 -3.04
CA LYS A 91 -13.59 6.67 -2.54
C LYS A 91 -12.64 7.49 -3.40
N GLN A 92 -11.82 8.31 -2.77
CA GLN A 92 -10.82 9.13 -3.44
C GLN A 92 -9.54 8.34 -3.64
N THR A 93 -8.78 8.67 -4.68
CA THR A 93 -7.42 8.14 -4.85
C THR A 93 -6.55 8.58 -3.67
N LEU A 94 -5.49 7.83 -3.38
CA LEU A 94 -4.42 8.27 -2.48
C LEU A 94 -3.12 8.37 -3.29
N PRO A 95 -2.60 9.59 -3.54
CA PRO A 95 -3.03 10.87 -2.98
C PRO A 95 -4.40 11.36 -3.49
N HIS A 96 -5.14 12.01 -2.60
CA HIS A 96 -6.34 12.77 -2.92
C HIS A 96 -5.94 14.20 -3.26
N ILE A 97 -6.45 14.70 -4.38
CA ILE A 97 -6.20 16.06 -4.85
C ILE A 97 -7.55 16.65 -5.28
N GLU A 98 -7.96 17.72 -4.61
CA GLU A 98 -9.05 18.60 -5.04
C GLU A 98 -8.56 20.04 -5.08
N GLY A 99 -9.39 20.98 -5.58
CA GLY A 99 -8.95 22.34 -5.92
C GLY A 99 -8.11 23.02 -4.84
N ASN A 100 -8.61 23.03 -3.59
CA ASN A 100 -7.94 23.69 -2.46
C ASN A 100 -7.36 22.73 -1.43
N HIS A 101 -7.64 21.43 -1.53
CA HIS A 101 -7.25 20.48 -0.50
C HIS A 101 -6.57 19.24 -1.06
N ARG A 102 -5.65 18.69 -0.28
CA ARG A 102 -4.87 17.51 -0.63
C ARG A 102 -4.74 16.61 0.59
N ALA A 103 -4.77 15.30 0.37
CA ALA A 103 -4.42 14.31 1.38
C ALA A 103 -3.52 13.24 0.76
N GLY A 104 -2.58 12.72 1.52
CA GLY A 104 -1.62 11.75 1.00
C GLY A 104 -0.83 11.06 2.08
N ILE A 105 -0.08 10.04 1.67
CA ILE A 105 0.94 9.42 2.52
C ILE A 105 2.04 10.46 2.74
N ALA A 106 2.26 10.83 4.00
CA ALA A 106 3.29 11.77 4.42
C ALA A 106 4.62 11.06 4.71
N SER A 107 4.55 9.89 5.33
CA SER A 107 5.71 9.06 5.64
C SER A 107 5.32 7.61 5.86
N VAL A 108 6.29 6.71 5.76
CA VAL A 108 6.23 5.37 6.36
C VAL A 108 7.34 5.32 7.39
N THR A 109 7.02 4.79 8.55
CA THR A 109 7.94 4.57 9.68
C THR A 109 8.02 3.06 9.93
N PRO A 110 8.92 2.59 10.81
CA PRO A 110 8.98 1.17 11.18
C PRO A 110 7.69 0.57 11.75
N THR A 111 6.73 1.40 12.20
CA THR A 111 5.49 0.93 12.84
C THR A 111 4.20 1.48 12.21
N ASN A 112 4.28 2.60 11.49
CA ASN A 112 3.11 3.34 10.99
C ASN A 112 3.28 3.81 9.55
N ILE A 113 2.17 3.85 8.82
CA ILE A 113 1.99 4.72 7.65
C ILE A 113 1.34 6.01 8.16
N GLU A 114 1.98 7.15 7.94
CA GLU A 114 1.44 8.45 8.31
C GLU A 114 0.76 9.09 7.11
N ILE A 115 -0.44 9.63 7.35
CA ILE A 115 -1.26 10.28 6.33
C ILE A 115 -1.48 11.71 6.79
N ALA A 116 -1.22 12.67 5.91
CA ALA A 116 -1.40 14.08 6.19
C ALA A 116 -2.36 14.71 5.18
N GLY A 117 -3.02 15.78 5.62
CA GLY A 117 -3.93 16.56 4.79
C GLY A 117 -3.75 18.06 4.98
N THR A 118 -4.18 18.83 3.99
CA THR A 118 -4.27 20.29 4.10
C THR A 118 -5.59 20.76 4.72
N TYR A 119 -6.51 19.83 5.02
CA TYR A 119 -7.82 20.10 5.61
C TYR A 119 -8.15 19.07 6.70
N PRO A 120 -8.82 19.45 7.80
CA PRO A 120 -9.15 18.54 8.89
C PRO A 120 -10.41 17.72 8.58
N TRP A 121 -10.31 16.75 7.67
CA TRP A 121 -11.41 15.81 7.36
C TRP A 121 -11.78 14.88 8.53
N ARG A 122 -11.09 14.99 9.66
CA ARG A 122 -11.28 14.15 10.85
C ARG A 122 -11.05 12.69 10.50
N SER A 123 -11.94 11.80 10.92
CA SER A 123 -11.84 10.37 10.70
C SER A 123 -11.95 10.02 9.22
N CYS A 124 -10.89 9.44 8.66
CA CYS A 124 -10.82 9.05 7.27
C CYS A 124 -10.49 7.57 7.15
N GLY A 125 -11.31 6.82 6.42
CA GLY A 125 -11.08 5.43 6.09
C GLY A 125 -9.99 5.32 5.03
N VAL A 126 -9.06 4.39 5.20
CA VAL A 126 -7.91 4.23 4.30
C VAL A 126 -7.67 2.77 3.97
N SER A 127 -7.31 2.49 2.72
CA SER A 127 -6.93 1.17 2.23
C SER A 127 -5.71 1.30 1.32
N ILE A 128 -4.58 0.77 1.79
CA ILE A 128 -3.26 0.98 1.19
C ILE A 128 -2.63 -0.36 0.86
N VAL A 129 -2.17 -0.52 -0.38
CA VAL A 129 -1.27 -1.60 -0.77
C VAL A 129 0.15 -1.06 -0.70
N ILE A 130 0.99 -1.68 0.11
CA ILE A 130 2.41 -1.35 0.23
C ILE A 130 3.26 -2.55 -0.21
N GLU A 131 4.25 -2.29 -1.06
CA GLU A 131 5.35 -3.19 -1.37
C GLU A 131 6.65 -2.62 -0.80
N TYR A 132 7.44 -3.44 -0.11
CA TYR A 132 8.61 -2.98 0.65
C TYR A 132 9.64 -4.09 0.81
N THR A 133 10.88 -3.70 1.12
CA THR A 133 11.94 -4.60 1.59
C THR A 133 12.29 -4.28 3.04
N LYS A 134 12.76 -5.26 3.80
CA LYS A 134 13.16 -5.11 5.22
C LYS A 134 14.66 -4.90 5.39
#